data_AF-A0A7W0GTD4-F1
#
_entry.id   AF-A0A7W0GTD4-F1
#
_cell.length_a   1.000
_cell.length_b   1.000
_cell.length_c   1.000
_cell.angle_alpha   90.00
_cell.angle_beta   90.00
_cell.angle_gamma   90.00
#
_symmetry.space_group_name_H-M   'P 1'
#
loop_
_entity.id
_entity.type
_entity.pdbx_description
1 polymer ?
#
loop_
_entity_poly.entity_id
_entity_poly.type
_entity_poly.pdbx_seq_one_letter_code
_entity_poly.pdbx_strand_id
1 'polypeptide(L)'
;MNEGDRVRFIVTNKLPEATTVHWHGLEVPLNMDGVPFISQPLIEPGQTFVYEYTVHQNGTFFYHCHMAMQEMMGMIGLFIIHPKQPYSPRVDKDFGLILQGWALLPNNPIPNSLAMEFNWLTINGKAGPATTPMIVKQGERVRLRIINLGMDHHPMHIHGNQFYVTGTEGGRAPESTWFPGNTVIVGVAQARDVEFDAIYAGHWMFHCHLPHHMMNQMLSMVGPMTQAGRGVQTGKGMEEGMGVIRQGHALSEDLAPGLGRGMGDSTEKERNTTNLAGPSPHLQQNTLSETNKKRVPGYPQDMFMIMDEEVAKPETYGLPPRWTASMMGMMTLVRVLPPDVYEEVQRRTREGIAEPPTGQPVQSPHKH
;
A
#
# COMPACT_ATOMS: atom_id res chain seq x y z
N MET A 1 -2.40 -16.82 -17.78
CA MET A 1 -1.99 -17.93 -18.67
C MET A 1 -2.23 -19.25 -17.95
N ASN A 2 -2.11 -20.40 -18.63
CA ASN A 2 -2.33 -21.72 -18.02
C ASN A 2 -1.00 -22.48 -17.86
N GLU A 3 -0.98 -23.36 -16.88
CA GLU A 3 0.08 -24.33 -16.69
C GLU A 3 0.23 -25.21 -17.93
N GLY A 4 1.46 -25.37 -18.40
CA GLY A 4 1.85 -26.06 -19.62
C GLY A 4 1.91 -25.18 -20.87
N ASP A 5 1.48 -23.92 -20.81
CA ASP A 5 1.55 -23.02 -21.96
C ASP A 5 3.01 -22.73 -22.34
N ARG A 6 3.29 -22.73 -23.65
CA ARG A 6 4.53 -22.14 -24.19
C ARG A 6 4.28 -20.66 -24.49
N VAL A 7 4.98 -19.80 -23.77
CA VAL A 7 4.76 -18.35 -23.80
C VAL A 7 5.93 -17.64 -24.46
N ARG A 8 5.62 -16.54 -25.14
CA ARG A 8 6.61 -15.64 -25.74
C ARG A 8 6.29 -14.20 -25.34
N PHE A 9 7.22 -13.55 -24.65
CA PHE A 9 7.15 -12.12 -24.30
C PHE A 9 8.13 -11.33 -25.15
N ILE A 10 7.62 -10.34 -25.89
CA ILE A 10 8.43 -9.43 -26.72
C ILE A 10 8.56 -8.12 -25.94
N VAL A 11 9.73 -7.88 -25.37
CA VAL A 11 10.00 -6.73 -24.50
C VAL A 11 10.83 -5.71 -25.28
N THR A 12 10.20 -4.60 -25.66
CA THR A 12 10.89 -3.46 -26.28
C THR A 12 11.15 -2.38 -25.24
N ASN A 13 12.42 -2.05 -25.01
CA ASN A 13 12.79 -0.99 -24.11
C ASN A 13 12.54 0.39 -24.74
N LYS A 14 11.59 1.14 -24.19
CA LYS A 14 11.30 2.54 -24.61
C LYS A 14 11.77 3.57 -23.58
N LEU A 15 12.49 3.14 -22.55
CA LEU A 15 13.09 4.00 -21.55
C LEU A 15 14.36 4.65 -22.11
N PRO A 16 14.81 5.78 -21.54
CA PRO A 16 16.09 6.40 -21.90
C PRO A 16 17.31 5.67 -21.29
N GLU A 17 17.10 4.59 -20.56
CA GLU A 17 18.12 3.80 -19.87
C GLU A 17 17.92 2.30 -20.11
N ALA A 18 18.96 1.50 -19.85
CA ALA A 18 18.91 0.04 -20.00
C ALA A 18 17.89 -0.61 -19.03
N THR A 19 17.31 -1.73 -19.44
CA THR A 19 16.36 -2.49 -18.61
C THR A 19 16.51 -4.01 -18.81
N THR A 20 15.87 -4.78 -17.96
CA THR A 20 15.68 -6.24 -18.06
C THR A 20 14.39 -6.63 -17.35
N VAL A 21 13.87 -7.85 -17.57
CA VAL A 21 12.70 -8.37 -16.86
C VAL A 21 13.03 -9.73 -16.26
N HIS A 22 12.88 -9.84 -14.94
CA HIS A 22 12.99 -11.10 -14.21
C HIS A 22 11.61 -11.66 -13.85
N TRP A 23 11.49 -12.99 -13.93
CA TRP A 23 10.26 -13.73 -13.69
C TRP A 23 10.29 -14.37 -12.30
N HIS A 24 9.93 -13.58 -11.30
CA HIS A 24 10.13 -13.93 -9.90
C HIS A 24 9.35 -15.17 -9.48
N GLY A 25 10.09 -16.18 -9.02
CA GLY A 25 9.57 -17.47 -8.58
C GLY A 25 9.32 -18.49 -9.70
N LEU A 26 9.55 -18.12 -10.97
CA LEU A 26 9.45 -19.05 -12.08
C LEU A 26 10.74 -19.82 -12.32
N GLU A 27 10.60 -21.12 -12.53
CA GLU A 27 11.63 -22.02 -13.00
C GLU A 27 11.74 -21.90 -14.53
N VAL A 28 12.58 -20.98 -14.99
CA VAL A 28 12.83 -20.74 -16.42
C VAL A 28 14.25 -21.20 -16.82
N PRO A 29 14.50 -21.50 -18.11
CA PRO A 29 15.87 -21.67 -18.60
C PRO A 29 16.73 -20.45 -18.26
N LEU A 30 18.00 -20.68 -17.89
CA LEU A 30 18.89 -19.61 -17.42
C LEU A 30 18.89 -18.40 -18.36
N ASN A 31 18.94 -18.60 -19.68
CA ASN A 31 18.98 -17.52 -20.67
C ASN A 31 17.66 -16.74 -20.83
N MET A 32 16.64 -17.06 -20.05
CA MET A 32 15.33 -16.39 -20.00
C MET A 32 15.05 -15.77 -18.63
N ASP A 33 15.99 -15.85 -17.69
CA ASP A 33 15.81 -15.45 -16.29
C ASP A 33 15.80 -13.94 -16.06
N GLY A 34 16.47 -13.15 -16.90
CA GLY A 34 16.39 -11.68 -16.84
C GLY A 34 17.46 -10.98 -16.01
N VAL A 35 18.33 -11.70 -15.31
CA VAL A 35 19.44 -11.13 -14.55
C VAL A 35 20.56 -10.60 -15.48
N PRO A 36 20.88 -9.29 -15.46
CA PRO A 36 21.93 -8.69 -16.27
C PRO A 36 23.29 -9.38 -16.15
N PHE A 37 23.94 -9.64 -17.28
CA PHE A 37 25.29 -10.20 -17.41
C PHE A 37 25.51 -11.62 -16.83
N ILE A 38 24.48 -12.21 -16.21
CA ILE A 38 24.46 -13.61 -15.78
C ILE A 38 23.63 -14.44 -16.75
N SER A 39 22.38 -14.04 -16.96
CA SER A 39 21.44 -14.75 -17.84
C SER A 39 21.38 -14.19 -19.24
N GLN A 40 21.54 -12.87 -19.39
CA GLN A 40 21.41 -12.17 -20.66
C GLN A 40 22.16 -10.81 -20.66
N PRO A 41 22.42 -10.24 -21.85
CA PRO A 41 22.77 -8.82 -21.98
C PRO A 41 21.62 -7.89 -21.53
N LEU A 42 21.98 -6.64 -21.25
CA LEU A 42 21.02 -5.56 -21.05
C LEU A 42 20.14 -5.35 -22.28
N ILE A 43 18.89 -4.94 -22.08
CA ILE A 43 18.03 -4.43 -23.15
C ILE A 43 18.26 -2.93 -23.22
N GLU A 44 19.12 -2.48 -24.14
CA GLU A 44 19.44 -1.05 -24.30
C GLU A 44 18.23 -0.24 -24.80
N PRO A 45 18.21 1.10 -24.63
CA PRO A 45 17.17 1.96 -25.18
C PRO A 45 16.88 1.68 -26.67
N GLY A 46 15.61 1.46 -26.99
CA GLY A 46 15.13 1.12 -28.34
C GLY A 46 15.32 -0.34 -28.75
N GLN A 47 16.04 -1.15 -27.98
CA GLN A 47 16.23 -2.57 -28.30
C GLN A 47 15.03 -3.41 -27.86
N THR A 48 14.97 -4.61 -28.43
CA THR A 48 13.96 -5.62 -28.09
C THR A 48 14.63 -6.92 -27.71
N PHE A 49 14.17 -7.53 -26.63
CA PHE A 49 14.53 -8.88 -26.23
C PHE A 49 13.28 -9.75 -26.21
N VAL A 50 13.43 -11.02 -26.59
CA VAL A 50 12.33 -11.98 -26.64
C VAL A 50 12.59 -13.05 -25.59
N TYR A 51 11.72 -13.11 -24.58
CA TYR A 51 11.69 -14.20 -23.62
C TYR A 51 10.75 -15.30 -24.14
N GLU A 52 11.21 -16.54 -24.17
CA GLU A 52 10.38 -17.66 -24.60
C GLU A 52 10.70 -18.91 -23.79
N TYR A 53 9.68 -19.45 -23.12
CA TYR A 53 9.81 -20.64 -22.28
C TYR A 53 8.45 -21.32 -22.10
N THR A 54 8.47 -22.54 -21.55
CA THR A 54 7.25 -23.25 -21.16
C THR A 54 7.00 -23.01 -19.69
N VAL A 55 5.76 -22.72 -19.32
CA VAL A 55 5.37 -22.48 -17.93
C VAL A 55 4.85 -23.78 -17.32
N HIS A 56 5.65 -24.49 -16.51
CA HIS A 56 5.18 -25.74 -15.88
C HIS A 56 4.62 -25.58 -14.47
N GLN A 57 4.86 -24.45 -13.82
CA GLN A 57 4.29 -24.14 -12.50
C GLN A 57 2.86 -23.59 -12.60
N ASN A 58 2.16 -23.51 -11.47
CA ASN A 58 0.88 -22.82 -11.33
C ASN A 58 0.81 -22.03 -10.02
N GLY A 59 0.00 -20.97 -9.96
CA GLY A 59 -0.14 -20.12 -8.76
C GLY A 59 0.08 -18.63 -8.99
N THR A 60 0.48 -17.94 -7.92
CA THR A 60 0.72 -16.50 -7.88
C THR A 60 2.21 -16.22 -7.94
N PHE A 61 2.66 -15.66 -9.06
CA PHE A 61 4.01 -15.17 -9.26
C PHE A 61 3.95 -13.69 -9.66
N PHE A 62 5.11 -13.10 -9.92
CA PHE A 62 5.20 -11.75 -10.41
C PHE A 62 6.44 -11.58 -11.27
N TYR A 63 6.50 -10.51 -12.04
CA TYR A 63 7.68 -10.11 -12.77
C TYR A 63 8.07 -8.69 -12.36
N HIS A 64 9.36 -8.40 -12.41
CA HIS A 64 9.86 -7.07 -12.11
C HIS A 64 11.11 -6.76 -12.91
N CYS A 65 11.47 -5.48 -12.96
CA CYS A 65 12.75 -5.10 -13.51
C CYS A 65 13.90 -5.64 -12.64
N HIS A 66 14.99 -6.10 -13.27
CA HIS A 66 16.20 -6.54 -12.56
C HIS A 66 17.38 -5.55 -12.75
N MET A 67 17.07 -4.29 -13.07
CA MET A 67 17.99 -3.16 -13.00
C MET A 67 17.79 -2.38 -11.72
N ALA A 68 18.89 -1.88 -11.14
CA ALA A 68 18.91 -1.23 -9.84
C ALA A 68 17.78 -0.19 -9.69
N MET A 69 16.87 -0.45 -8.75
CA MET A 69 15.83 0.46 -8.28
C MET A 69 14.73 0.81 -9.30
N GLN A 70 14.73 0.23 -10.50
CA GLN A 70 13.63 0.39 -11.46
C GLN A 70 12.34 -0.28 -10.95
N GLU A 71 12.46 -1.38 -10.22
CA GLU A 71 11.36 -2.05 -9.51
C GLU A 71 10.71 -1.13 -8.47
N MET A 72 11.51 -0.32 -7.77
CA MET A 72 11.05 0.68 -6.80
C MET A 72 10.38 1.90 -7.46
N MET A 73 10.51 2.04 -8.78
CA MET A 73 9.79 3.03 -9.60
C MET A 73 8.50 2.47 -10.21
N GLY A 74 8.09 1.26 -9.81
CA GLY A 74 6.82 0.65 -10.21
C GLY A 74 6.92 -0.33 -11.37
N MET A 75 8.13 -0.74 -11.79
CA MET A 75 8.31 -1.78 -12.80
C MET A 75 8.08 -3.18 -12.21
N ILE A 76 6.81 -3.46 -11.88
CA ILE A 76 6.31 -4.73 -11.36
C ILE A 76 4.97 -5.09 -11.99
N GLY A 77 4.70 -6.38 -12.16
CA GLY A 77 3.36 -6.86 -12.46
C GLY A 77 3.10 -8.27 -11.93
N LEU A 78 1.83 -8.59 -11.73
CA LEU A 78 1.41 -9.95 -11.37
C LEU A 78 1.60 -10.89 -12.55
N PHE A 79 2.02 -12.12 -12.24
CA PHE A 79 2.15 -13.22 -13.17
C PHE A 79 1.33 -14.40 -12.64
N ILE A 80 0.07 -14.49 -13.06
CA ILE A 80 -0.85 -15.54 -12.59
C ILE A 80 -0.90 -16.68 -13.59
N ILE A 81 -0.63 -17.88 -13.09
CA ILE A 81 -0.69 -19.12 -13.87
C ILE A 81 -1.82 -19.98 -13.31
N HIS A 82 -2.86 -20.19 -14.11
CA HIS A 82 -3.97 -21.05 -13.73
C HIS A 82 -3.55 -22.53 -13.84
N PRO A 83 -3.89 -23.36 -12.85
CA PRO A 83 -3.55 -24.79 -12.90
C PRO A 83 -4.31 -25.47 -14.04
N LYS A 84 -3.74 -26.54 -14.59
CA LYS A 84 -4.45 -27.36 -15.60
C LYS A 84 -5.76 -27.93 -15.07
N GLN A 85 -5.75 -28.33 -13.80
CA GLN A 85 -6.92 -28.78 -13.07
C GLN A 85 -7.36 -27.66 -12.12
N PRO A 86 -8.59 -27.13 -12.26
CA PRO A 86 -9.09 -26.10 -11.36
C PRO A 86 -9.00 -26.55 -9.90
N TYR A 87 -8.56 -25.66 -9.03
CA TYR A 87 -8.53 -25.95 -7.59
C TYR A 87 -9.94 -26.22 -7.06
N SER A 88 -10.00 -27.16 -6.10
CA SER A 88 -11.18 -27.42 -5.29
C SER A 88 -10.90 -27.00 -3.85
N PRO A 89 -11.83 -26.30 -3.17
CA PRO A 89 -13.07 -25.74 -3.72
C PRO A 89 -12.80 -24.60 -4.74
N ARG A 90 -13.74 -24.41 -5.67
CA ARG A 90 -13.66 -23.33 -6.66
C ARG A 90 -13.83 -21.96 -5.96
N VAL A 91 -13.08 -20.99 -6.44
CA VAL A 91 -13.21 -19.58 -6.05
C VAL A 91 -14.08 -18.84 -7.05
N ASP A 92 -14.99 -18.00 -6.56
CA ASP A 92 -15.89 -17.17 -7.37
C ASP A 92 -15.27 -15.82 -7.72
N LYS A 93 -14.47 -15.25 -6.81
CA LYS A 93 -13.77 -13.97 -6.99
C LYS A 93 -12.27 -14.09 -6.70
N ASP A 94 -11.45 -13.68 -7.66
CA ASP A 94 -9.99 -13.74 -7.56
C ASP A 94 -9.40 -12.33 -7.77
N PHE A 95 -8.77 -11.77 -6.73
CA PHE A 95 -8.22 -10.42 -6.75
C PHE A 95 -6.71 -10.43 -6.63
N GLY A 96 -6.04 -9.66 -7.48
CA GLY A 96 -4.59 -9.42 -7.43
C GLY A 96 -4.25 -8.11 -6.74
N LEU A 97 -3.35 -8.17 -5.75
CA LEU A 97 -2.92 -7.05 -4.93
C LEU A 97 -1.40 -6.98 -4.91
N ILE A 98 -0.87 -5.82 -5.28
CA ILE A 98 0.55 -5.49 -5.27
C ILE A 98 0.76 -4.46 -4.17
N LEU A 99 1.53 -4.85 -3.15
CA LEU A 99 1.96 -3.96 -2.09
C LEU A 99 3.26 -3.28 -2.51
N GLN A 100 3.26 -1.94 -2.43
CA GLN A 100 4.41 -1.12 -2.76
C GLN A 100 4.51 0.05 -1.79
N GLY A 101 5.73 0.49 -1.53
CA GLY A 101 6.01 1.75 -0.88
C GLY A 101 6.82 2.66 -1.80
N TRP A 102 6.78 3.95 -1.49
CA TRP A 102 7.47 5.00 -2.23
C TRP A 102 8.07 5.98 -1.23
N ALA A 103 9.20 6.59 -1.59
CA ALA A 103 9.72 7.75 -0.88
C ALA A 103 9.38 9.03 -1.64
N LEU A 104 8.31 9.69 -1.25
CA LEU A 104 7.89 10.97 -1.79
C LEU A 104 8.42 12.10 -0.90
N LEU A 105 9.27 12.95 -1.47
CA LEU A 105 9.69 14.18 -0.81
C LEU A 105 8.66 15.28 -1.07
N PRO A 106 8.48 16.25 -0.14
CA PRO A 106 7.61 17.40 -0.37
C PRO A 106 7.90 18.07 -1.71
N ASN A 107 6.85 18.34 -2.49
CA ASN A 107 6.90 18.97 -3.82
C ASN A 107 7.66 18.18 -4.90
N ASN A 108 7.99 16.90 -4.69
CA ASN A 108 8.61 16.07 -5.71
C ASN A 108 7.57 15.15 -6.36
N PRO A 109 7.31 15.27 -7.68
CA PRO A 109 6.41 14.36 -8.38
C PRO A 109 7.04 12.98 -8.66
N ILE A 110 8.36 12.84 -8.47
CA ILE A 110 9.10 11.60 -8.74
C ILE A 110 9.54 10.97 -7.41
N PRO A 111 9.23 9.68 -7.16
CA PRO A 111 9.73 8.97 -6.00
C PRO A 111 11.26 8.95 -5.95
N ASN A 112 11.83 9.17 -4.77
CA ASN A 112 13.25 8.96 -4.53
C ASN A 112 13.49 7.46 -4.30
N SER A 113 13.71 6.70 -5.36
CA SER A 113 13.95 5.26 -5.30
C SER A 113 15.26 4.87 -4.58
N LEU A 114 16.16 5.84 -4.33
CA LEU A 114 17.40 5.65 -3.57
C LEU A 114 17.22 5.91 -2.06
N ALA A 115 16.04 6.34 -1.61
CA ALA A 115 15.76 6.48 -0.20
C ALA A 115 15.64 5.10 0.46
N MET A 116 16.17 4.98 1.68
CA MET A 116 16.04 3.76 2.48
C MET A 116 14.82 3.78 3.41
N GLU A 117 14.00 4.82 3.33
CA GLU A 117 12.79 5.00 4.13
C GLU A 117 11.64 5.40 3.21
N PHE A 118 10.62 4.54 3.15
CA PHE A 118 9.44 4.76 2.32
C PHE A 118 8.32 5.34 3.18
N ASN A 119 7.70 6.40 2.68
CA ASN A 119 6.75 7.22 3.44
C ASN A 119 5.36 7.28 2.79
N TRP A 120 5.21 6.68 1.62
CA TRP A 120 3.95 6.59 0.91
C TRP A 120 3.68 5.13 0.56
N LEU A 121 2.65 4.54 1.15
CA LEU A 121 2.34 3.12 1.03
C LEU A 121 1.09 2.95 0.18
N THR A 122 1.09 1.93 -0.68
CA THR A 122 0.06 1.76 -1.71
C THR A 122 -0.33 0.30 -1.93
N ILE A 123 -1.56 0.12 -2.41
CA ILE A 123 -2.08 -1.12 -2.98
C ILE A 123 -2.36 -0.84 -4.45
N ASN A 124 -1.75 -1.61 -5.35
CA ASN A 124 -1.86 -1.44 -6.80
C ASN A 124 -1.56 0.01 -7.25
N GLY A 125 -0.52 0.63 -6.68
CA GLY A 125 -0.07 1.99 -7.00
C GLY A 125 -0.98 3.13 -6.49
N LYS A 126 -2.01 2.84 -5.68
CA LYS A 126 -2.88 3.84 -5.05
C LYS A 126 -2.88 3.71 -3.53
N ALA A 127 -2.99 4.85 -2.84
CA ALA A 127 -3.22 4.90 -1.40
C ALA A 127 -4.69 5.15 -1.11
N GLY A 128 -5.17 4.73 0.06
CA GLY A 128 -6.49 5.11 0.57
C GLY A 128 -6.60 6.65 0.68
N PRO A 129 -7.76 7.26 0.36
CA PRO A 129 -9.02 6.62 -0.07
C PRO A 129 -9.12 6.33 -1.58
N ALA A 130 -8.09 6.60 -2.37
CA ALA A 130 -8.12 6.47 -3.83
C ALA A 130 -7.98 5.03 -4.36
N THR A 131 -7.80 4.04 -3.48
CA THR A 131 -7.81 2.61 -3.86
C THR A 131 -9.17 2.20 -4.44
N THR A 132 -9.20 1.07 -5.15
CA THR A 132 -10.46 0.52 -5.68
C THR A 132 -10.95 -0.59 -4.75
N PRO A 133 -12.16 -0.47 -4.16
CA PRO A 133 -12.74 -1.54 -3.35
C PRO A 133 -12.89 -2.86 -4.11
N MET A 134 -12.65 -3.97 -3.42
CA MET A 134 -12.94 -5.32 -3.91
C MET A 134 -14.43 -5.62 -3.70
N ILE A 135 -15.18 -5.78 -4.79
CA ILE A 135 -16.63 -6.00 -4.77
C ILE A 135 -16.95 -7.49 -4.85
N VAL A 136 -17.63 -8.00 -3.83
CA VAL A 136 -17.95 -9.41 -3.65
C VAL A 136 -19.45 -9.57 -3.40
N LYS A 137 -20.07 -10.59 -3.99
CA LYS A 137 -21.46 -10.95 -3.70
C LYS A 137 -21.50 -11.84 -2.46
N GLN A 138 -22.44 -11.59 -1.56
CA GLN A 138 -22.60 -12.40 -0.36
C GLN A 138 -22.78 -13.89 -0.70
N GLY A 139 -22.04 -14.75 -0.02
CA GLY A 139 -22.00 -16.20 -0.25
C GLY A 139 -20.91 -16.67 -1.23
N GLU A 140 -20.21 -15.76 -1.90
CA GLU A 140 -19.08 -16.11 -2.78
C GLU A 140 -17.83 -16.52 -1.98
N ARG A 141 -17.07 -17.47 -2.53
CA ARG A 141 -15.70 -17.75 -2.10
C ARG A 141 -14.73 -16.81 -2.81
N VAL A 142 -13.87 -16.17 -2.03
CA VAL A 142 -12.94 -15.13 -2.49
C VAL A 142 -11.51 -15.59 -2.30
N ARG A 143 -10.65 -15.29 -3.28
CA ARG A 143 -9.19 -15.38 -3.18
C ARG A 143 -8.57 -14.00 -3.31
N LEU A 144 -7.67 -13.66 -2.40
CA LEU A 144 -6.78 -12.51 -2.51
C LEU A 144 -5.36 -13.03 -2.76
N ARG A 145 -4.76 -12.59 -3.86
CA ARG A 145 -3.37 -12.86 -4.23
C ARG A 145 -2.55 -11.64 -3.92
N ILE A 146 -1.77 -11.70 -2.85
CA ILE A 146 -1.05 -10.54 -2.33
C ILE A 146 0.43 -10.76 -2.59
N ILE A 147 1.03 -9.90 -3.41
CA ILE A 147 2.48 -9.86 -3.59
C ILE A 147 3.04 -8.60 -2.94
N ASN A 148 4.28 -8.67 -2.46
CA ASN A 148 4.97 -7.54 -1.89
C ASN A 148 6.33 -7.36 -2.56
N LEU A 149 6.52 -6.23 -3.22
CA LEU A 149 7.82 -5.78 -3.70
C LEU A 149 8.11 -4.35 -3.22
N GLY A 150 7.82 -4.09 -1.95
CA GLY A 150 8.33 -2.95 -1.21
C GLY A 150 9.59 -3.32 -0.42
N MET A 151 10.07 -2.36 0.37
CA MET A 151 11.20 -2.56 1.29
C MET A 151 10.74 -3.07 2.68
N ASP A 152 9.44 -3.02 2.96
CA ASP A 152 8.88 -3.38 4.25
C ASP A 152 8.07 -4.68 4.20
N HIS A 153 7.91 -5.32 5.36
CA HIS A 153 6.95 -6.41 5.53
C HIS A 153 5.57 -5.86 5.86
N HIS A 154 4.53 -6.49 5.31
CA HIS A 154 3.16 -6.03 5.50
C HIS A 154 2.28 -7.11 6.15
N PRO A 155 1.92 -6.98 7.44
CA PRO A 155 0.88 -7.80 8.05
C PRO A 155 -0.49 -7.35 7.53
N MET A 156 -1.01 -8.00 6.50
CA MET A 156 -2.29 -7.64 5.87
C MET A 156 -3.45 -8.24 6.63
N HIS A 157 -4.34 -7.38 7.15
CA HIS A 157 -5.50 -7.72 7.95
C HIS A 157 -6.80 -7.44 7.20
N ILE A 158 -7.78 -8.35 7.32
CA ILE A 158 -9.14 -8.16 6.84
C ILE A 158 -10.13 -8.15 8.02
N HIS A 159 -10.99 -7.14 8.05
CA HIS A 159 -12.05 -7.07 9.06
C HIS A 159 -13.19 -8.04 8.72
N GLY A 160 -13.92 -8.50 9.73
CA GLY A 160 -15.18 -9.26 9.57
C GLY A 160 -15.07 -10.63 8.90
N ASN A 161 -13.88 -11.05 8.46
CA ASN A 161 -13.65 -12.28 7.72
C ASN A 161 -12.47 -13.04 8.35
N GLN A 162 -12.62 -14.36 8.45
CA GLN A 162 -11.51 -15.27 8.68
C GLN A 162 -11.18 -15.95 7.35
N PHE A 163 -9.89 -16.14 7.08
CA PHE A 163 -9.41 -16.77 5.86
C PHE A 163 -8.46 -17.91 6.18
N TYR A 164 -8.16 -18.70 5.16
CA TYR A 164 -7.08 -19.67 5.16
C TYR A 164 -5.95 -19.19 4.24
N VAL A 165 -4.70 -19.34 4.67
CA VAL A 165 -3.56 -19.19 3.77
C VAL A 165 -3.46 -20.45 2.92
N THR A 166 -3.66 -20.31 1.61
CA THR A 166 -3.79 -21.45 0.67
C THR A 166 -2.64 -21.58 -0.31
N GLY A 167 -1.77 -20.58 -0.41
CA GLY A 167 -0.64 -20.58 -1.33
C GLY A 167 0.43 -19.54 -0.96
N THR A 168 1.60 -19.71 -1.55
CA THR A 168 2.79 -18.88 -1.34
C THR A 168 3.45 -18.56 -2.69
N GLU A 169 4.62 -17.92 -2.67
CA GLU A 169 5.50 -17.75 -3.83
C GLU A 169 5.91 -19.08 -4.52
N GLY A 170 5.70 -20.22 -3.85
CA GLY A 170 5.87 -21.56 -4.44
C GLY A 170 4.61 -22.14 -5.10
N GLY A 171 3.54 -21.37 -5.21
CA GLY A 171 2.25 -21.82 -5.75
C GLY A 171 1.26 -22.30 -4.67
N ARG A 172 0.31 -23.16 -5.08
CA ARG A 172 -0.74 -23.67 -4.18
C ARG A 172 -0.17 -24.63 -3.14
N ALA A 173 -0.47 -24.38 -1.87
CA ALA A 173 -0.09 -25.28 -0.78
C ALA A 173 -1.08 -26.46 -0.69
N PRO A 174 -0.63 -27.66 -0.28
CA PRO A 174 -1.53 -28.78 0.03
C PRO A 174 -2.57 -28.38 1.07
N GLU A 175 -3.81 -28.85 0.93
CA GLU A 175 -4.92 -28.47 1.82
C GLU A 175 -4.62 -28.79 3.29
N SER A 176 -3.87 -29.87 3.56
CA SER A 176 -3.44 -30.24 4.90
C SER A 176 -2.51 -29.23 5.59
N THR A 177 -1.93 -28.29 4.83
CA THR A 177 -1.04 -27.25 5.36
C THR A 177 -1.73 -25.89 5.43
N TRP A 178 -3.01 -25.79 5.05
CA TRP A 178 -3.75 -24.54 5.19
C TRP A 178 -3.99 -24.27 6.67
N PHE A 179 -3.82 -23.01 7.06
CA PHE A 179 -4.04 -22.58 8.43
C PHE A 179 -4.93 -21.33 8.45
N PRO A 180 -5.84 -21.23 9.44
CA PRO A 180 -6.74 -20.10 9.54
C PRO A 180 -6.00 -18.85 10.04
N GLY A 181 -6.49 -17.69 9.64
CA GLY A 181 -6.01 -16.39 10.08
C GLY A 181 -7.00 -15.27 9.76
N ASN A 182 -6.73 -14.10 10.29
CA ASN A 182 -7.37 -12.84 9.88
C ASN A 182 -6.33 -11.77 9.51
N THR A 183 -5.04 -12.06 9.75
CA THR A 183 -3.88 -11.26 9.39
C THR A 183 -2.80 -12.18 8.85
N VAL A 184 -2.21 -11.85 7.71
CA VAL A 184 -1.12 -12.61 7.09
C VAL A 184 0.07 -11.70 6.84
N ILE A 185 1.26 -12.11 7.26
CA ILE A 185 2.49 -11.39 6.92
C ILE A 185 2.87 -11.71 5.48
N VAL A 186 3.00 -10.65 4.67
CA VAL A 186 3.58 -10.71 3.33
C VAL A 186 4.97 -10.10 3.41
N GLY A 187 5.99 -10.96 3.43
CA GLY A 187 7.39 -10.53 3.47
C GLY A 187 7.82 -9.82 2.18
N VAL A 188 8.98 -9.17 2.22
CA VAL A 188 9.56 -8.55 1.02
C VAL A 188 9.84 -9.65 0.00
N ALA A 189 9.47 -9.42 -1.25
CA ALA A 189 9.56 -10.35 -2.36
C ALA A 189 8.76 -11.67 -2.16
N GLN A 190 7.74 -11.68 -1.30
CA GLN A 190 6.87 -12.85 -1.11
C GLN A 190 5.50 -12.66 -1.76
N ALA A 191 4.85 -13.80 -2.02
CA ALA A 191 3.45 -13.89 -2.38
C ALA A 191 2.66 -14.67 -1.33
N ARG A 192 1.42 -14.27 -1.06
CA ARG A 192 0.48 -14.99 -0.20
C ARG A 192 -0.89 -15.03 -0.87
N ASP A 193 -1.43 -16.24 -0.99
CA ASP A 193 -2.81 -16.46 -1.42
C ASP A 193 -3.66 -16.75 -0.18
N VAL A 194 -4.68 -15.93 0.06
CA VAL A 194 -5.66 -16.15 1.14
C VAL A 194 -7.05 -16.35 0.58
N GLU A 195 -7.80 -17.27 1.18
CA GLU A 195 -9.18 -17.57 0.77
C GLU A 195 -10.16 -17.52 1.92
N PHE A 196 -11.33 -16.95 1.69
CA PHE A 196 -12.43 -16.89 2.64
C PHE A 196 -13.78 -16.96 1.94
N ASP A 197 -14.82 -17.32 2.69
CA ASP A 197 -16.20 -17.28 2.23
C ASP A 197 -16.86 -15.99 2.72
N ALA A 198 -17.50 -15.25 1.83
CA ALA A 198 -18.08 -13.95 2.09
C ALA A 198 -19.45 -14.06 2.81
N ILE A 199 -19.41 -14.43 4.09
CA ILE A 199 -20.61 -14.80 4.86
C ILE A 199 -21.48 -13.58 5.21
N TYR A 200 -20.86 -12.51 5.73
CA TYR A 200 -21.57 -11.35 6.25
C TYR A 200 -21.45 -10.14 5.32
N ALA A 201 -22.61 -9.62 4.90
CA ALA A 201 -22.69 -8.37 4.15
C ALA A 201 -22.15 -7.19 4.96
N GLY A 202 -21.36 -6.33 4.32
CA GLY A 202 -20.71 -5.20 4.96
C GLY A 202 -19.62 -4.56 4.11
N HIS A 203 -19.00 -3.52 4.66
CA HIS A 203 -17.84 -2.84 4.09
C HIS A 203 -16.66 -3.05 5.02
N TRP A 204 -15.85 -4.05 4.70
CA TRP A 204 -14.78 -4.53 5.57
C TRP A 204 -13.46 -3.90 5.19
N MET A 205 -12.74 -3.35 6.16
CA MET A 205 -11.40 -2.81 5.92
C MET A 205 -10.44 -3.94 5.57
N PHE A 206 -9.62 -3.70 4.55
CA PHE A 206 -8.45 -4.52 4.24
C PHE A 206 -7.22 -3.63 4.24
N HIS A 207 -6.28 -3.86 5.16
CA HIS A 207 -5.17 -2.95 5.38
C HIS A 207 -3.93 -3.60 5.98
N CYS A 208 -2.79 -2.95 5.80
CA CYS A 208 -1.59 -3.27 6.56
C CYS A 208 -1.80 -2.94 8.04
N HIS A 209 -1.40 -3.83 8.93
CA HIS A 209 -1.59 -3.72 10.38
C HIS A 209 -0.32 -3.18 11.10
N LEU A 210 0.56 -2.51 10.36
CA LEU A 210 1.58 -1.63 10.93
C LEU A 210 0.99 -0.21 10.99
N PRO A 211 0.85 0.41 12.18
CA PRO A 211 0.14 1.69 12.33
C PRO A 211 0.67 2.82 11.44
N HIS A 212 1.98 2.88 11.18
CA HIS A 212 2.57 3.89 10.30
C HIS A 212 2.35 3.60 8.80
N HIS A 213 2.04 2.36 8.41
CA HIS A 213 1.66 2.01 7.02
C HIS A 213 0.19 2.30 6.71
N MET A 214 -0.63 2.44 7.75
CA MET A 214 -2.03 2.85 7.66
C MET A 214 -2.16 4.36 7.34
N MET A 215 -1.08 5.13 7.39
CA MET A 215 -1.12 6.59 7.27
C MET A 215 0.07 7.09 6.45
N ASN A 216 -0.20 7.56 5.22
CA ASN A 216 0.85 8.19 4.38
C ASN A 216 1.21 9.61 4.83
N GLN A 217 0.46 10.15 5.78
CA GLN A 217 0.65 11.48 6.36
C GLN A 217 1.63 11.45 7.55
N MET A 218 2.27 10.30 7.82
CA MET A 218 3.44 10.23 8.70
C MET A 218 4.72 10.74 8.01
N LEU A 219 4.58 11.36 6.83
CA LEU A 219 5.53 12.35 6.34
C LEU A 219 5.81 13.33 7.49
N SER A 220 7.09 13.56 7.79
CA SER A 220 7.48 14.72 8.58
C SER A 220 6.70 15.93 8.04
N MET A 221 5.94 16.60 8.91
CA MET A 221 5.19 17.81 8.58
C MET A 221 6.19 18.92 8.24
N VAL A 222 6.76 18.88 7.04
CA VAL A 222 7.61 19.94 6.52
C VAL A 222 6.75 20.81 5.63
N GLY A 223 6.13 21.82 6.24
CA GLY A 223 5.59 22.98 5.53
C GLY A 223 6.69 23.78 4.83
N PRO A 224 6.36 24.85 4.11
CA PRO A 224 7.34 25.63 3.36
C PRO A 224 8.45 26.13 4.30
N MET A 225 9.68 25.67 4.09
CA MET A 225 10.87 26.37 4.61
C MET A 225 11.03 27.68 3.83
N THR A 226 10.19 28.68 4.10
CA THR A 226 10.40 30.03 3.59
C THR A 226 11.34 30.80 4.51
N GLN A 227 12.63 30.58 4.21
CA GLN A 227 13.82 31.43 4.35
C GLN A 227 14.18 32.08 5.71
N ALA A 228 15.34 31.69 6.24
CA ALA A 228 16.59 32.47 6.09
C ALA A 228 17.76 31.74 6.74
N GLY A 229 18.63 31.11 5.94
CA GLY A 229 19.86 30.50 6.45
C GLY A 229 20.58 29.73 5.35
N ARG A 230 21.88 30.00 5.18
CA ARG A 230 22.74 29.44 4.12
C ARG A 230 22.60 27.92 4.06
N GLY A 231 22.37 27.41 2.85
CA GLY A 231 22.19 25.99 2.56
C GLY A 231 23.32 25.11 3.08
N VAL A 232 22.98 23.86 3.38
CA VAL A 232 23.92 22.79 3.70
C VAL A 232 24.80 22.57 2.46
N GLN A 233 26.09 22.89 2.57
CA GLN A 233 27.05 22.58 1.52
C GLN A 233 27.32 21.07 1.52
N THR A 234 26.99 20.41 0.42
CA THR A 234 27.46 19.06 0.09
C THR A 234 28.98 19.05 -0.05
N GLY A 235 29.67 18.19 0.71
CA GLY A 235 31.13 18.02 0.61
C GLY A 235 31.89 17.86 1.93
N LYS A 236 31.25 17.61 3.07
CA LYS A 236 31.94 17.36 4.35
C LYS A 236 31.90 15.90 4.77
N GLY A 237 32.95 15.46 5.46
CA GLY A 237 33.19 14.07 5.88
C GLY A 237 32.13 13.49 6.82
N MET A 238 32.23 12.18 7.07
CA MET A 238 31.17 11.37 7.70
C MET A 238 30.71 11.88 9.07
N GLU A 239 31.53 12.59 9.85
CA GLU A 239 31.11 13.21 11.12
C GLU A 239 30.17 14.43 10.97
N GLU A 240 30.17 15.14 9.85
CA GLU A 240 29.38 16.39 9.68
C GLU A 240 28.20 16.24 8.71
N GLY A 241 28.14 15.17 7.92
CA GLY A 241 27.13 14.97 6.87
C GLY A 241 25.84 14.26 7.28
N MET A 242 25.82 13.57 8.43
CA MET A 242 24.73 12.67 8.83
C MET A 242 24.00 13.13 10.10
N GLY A 243 23.60 14.39 10.20
CA GLY A 243 22.53 14.84 11.11
C GLY A 243 22.55 14.40 12.59
N VAL A 244 23.69 14.01 13.17
CA VAL A 244 23.76 13.55 14.56
C VAL A 244 23.71 14.75 15.51
N ILE A 245 22.77 14.71 16.46
CA ILE A 245 22.59 15.71 17.52
C ILE A 245 23.87 15.80 18.37
N ARG A 246 24.46 17.00 18.47
CA ARG A 246 25.72 17.25 19.21
C ARG A 246 25.57 17.34 20.74
N GLN A 247 24.41 17.01 21.31
CA GLN A 247 24.08 17.19 22.74
C GLN A 247 23.99 15.86 23.53
N GLY A 248 24.84 14.89 23.19
CA GLY A 248 24.90 13.61 23.88
C GLY A 248 23.88 12.58 23.35
N HIS A 249 24.10 11.32 23.71
CA HIS A 249 23.33 10.17 23.25
C HIS A 249 22.06 9.99 24.11
N ALA A 250 21.06 9.25 23.60
CA ALA A 250 19.73 9.09 24.21
C ALA A 250 19.69 8.46 25.63
N LEU A 251 20.85 8.09 26.19
CA LEU A 251 21.03 7.57 27.55
C LEU A 251 21.93 8.48 28.41
N SER A 252 22.26 9.68 27.94
CA SER A 252 23.04 10.66 28.73
C SER A 252 22.22 11.14 29.93
N GLU A 253 22.91 11.53 31.00
CA GLU A 253 22.29 12.06 32.21
C GLU A 253 21.45 13.33 31.96
N ASP A 254 21.73 14.03 30.85
CA ASP A 254 21.00 15.23 30.41
C ASP A 254 19.63 14.93 29.79
N LEU A 255 19.39 13.69 29.35
CA LEU A 255 18.17 13.23 28.67
C LEU A 255 17.47 12.04 29.39
N ALA A 256 17.98 11.63 30.56
CA ALA A 256 17.38 10.55 31.36
C ALA A 256 16.06 10.99 32.04
N PRO A 257 15.09 10.08 32.29
CA PRO A 257 13.82 10.43 32.92
C PRO A 257 14.01 10.87 34.38
N GLY A 258 13.80 12.16 34.65
CA GLY A 258 13.93 12.74 35.98
C GLY A 258 12.72 12.48 36.88
N LEU A 259 12.61 11.29 37.46
CA LEU A 259 11.75 11.08 38.64
C LEU A 259 12.44 11.72 39.87
N GLY A 260 11.94 12.86 40.32
CA GLY A 260 12.31 13.43 41.63
C GLY A 260 13.08 14.76 41.64
N ARG A 261 13.22 15.49 40.53
CA ARG A 261 13.67 16.90 40.58
C ARG A 261 12.48 17.80 40.96
N GLY A 262 12.25 17.91 42.27
CA GLY A 262 11.27 18.82 42.84
C GLY A 262 11.73 20.27 42.85
N MET A 263 10.72 21.15 42.79
CA MET A 263 10.65 22.49 43.37
C MET A 263 11.71 23.52 42.96
N GLY A 264 11.26 24.53 42.19
CA GLY A 264 11.92 25.83 42.15
C GLY A 264 12.08 26.39 40.74
N ASP A 265 11.13 27.26 40.39
CA ASP A 265 11.30 28.42 39.52
C ASP A 265 11.49 28.24 37.99
N SER A 266 10.62 28.95 37.25
CA SER A 266 10.61 29.24 35.81
C SER A 266 9.85 28.33 34.84
N THR A 267 8.52 28.24 35.02
CA THR A 267 7.52 27.95 33.97
C THR A 267 7.31 29.13 33.01
N GLU A 268 8.37 29.72 32.44
CA GLU A 268 8.23 30.90 31.55
C GLU A 268 8.87 30.77 30.16
N LYS A 269 9.19 29.55 29.71
CA LYS A 269 9.58 29.32 28.31
C LYS A 269 8.80 28.18 27.67
N GLU A 270 7.47 28.28 27.69
CA GLU A 270 6.70 27.73 26.57
C GLU A 270 6.87 28.67 25.38
N ARG A 271 7.48 28.18 24.31
CA ARG A 271 7.41 28.85 23.00
C ARG A 271 6.14 28.38 22.30
N ASN A 272 5.27 29.32 21.97
CA ASN A 272 4.20 29.08 21.00
C ASN A 272 4.83 28.70 19.64
N THR A 273 4.65 27.45 19.23
CA THR A 273 4.88 27.04 17.84
C THR A 273 3.58 27.27 17.07
N THR A 274 3.51 28.37 16.33
CA THR A 274 2.42 28.68 15.41
C THR A 274 2.52 27.80 14.17
N ASN A 275 1.65 26.79 14.07
CA ASN A 275 1.37 26.09 12.81
C ASN A 275 0.32 26.90 12.03
N LEU A 276 0.76 27.88 11.25
CA LEU A 276 -0.06 28.54 10.24
C LEU A 276 0.61 28.34 8.88
N ALA A 277 0.12 27.35 8.13
CA ALA A 277 0.25 27.35 6.69
C ALA A 277 -0.84 28.26 6.10
N GLY A 278 -0.48 29.08 5.12
CA GLY A 278 -1.45 29.79 4.28
C GLY A 278 -2.37 28.83 3.53
N PRO A 279 -3.52 29.31 3.01
CA PRO A 279 -4.53 28.44 2.44
C PRO A 279 -4.02 27.76 1.16
N SER A 280 -3.77 26.45 1.23
CA SER A 280 -3.81 25.59 0.04
C SER A 280 -5.27 25.17 -0.19
N PRO A 281 -5.82 25.34 -1.40
CA PRO A 281 -7.25 25.18 -1.66
C PRO A 281 -7.80 23.74 -1.58
N HIS A 282 -7.01 22.74 -1.15
CA HIS A 282 -7.39 21.32 -1.19
C HIS A 282 -7.37 20.59 0.16
N LEU A 283 -7.34 21.30 1.30
CA LEU A 283 -7.19 20.69 2.63
C LEU A 283 -8.32 21.01 3.64
N GLN A 284 -9.46 21.50 3.17
CA GLN A 284 -10.50 22.07 4.05
C GLN A 284 -11.84 21.32 4.03
N GLN A 285 -11.88 20.09 4.57
CA GLN A 285 -13.08 19.57 5.24
C GLN A 285 -12.71 18.72 6.47
N ASN A 286 -12.16 19.38 7.48
CA ASN A 286 -11.87 18.77 8.79
C ASN A 286 -13.17 18.55 9.59
N THR A 287 -13.26 17.41 10.28
CA THR A 287 -14.48 16.98 10.99
C THR A 287 -14.68 17.63 12.36
N LEU A 288 -13.63 18.24 12.92
CA LEU A 288 -13.62 18.83 14.27
C LEU A 288 -13.61 20.36 14.23
N SER A 289 -14.30 20.98 15.19
CA SER A 289 -14.19 22.42 15.46
C SER A 289 -12.75 22.82 15.83
N GLU A 290 -12.33 24.04 15.48
CA GLU A 290 -10.98 24.56 15.79
C GLU A 290 -10.57 24.37 17.27
N THR A 291 -11.53 24.52 18.18
CA THR A 291 -11.35 24.31 19.63
C THR A 291 -11.00 22.87 20.04
N ASN A 292 -11.42 21.88 19.25
CA ASN A 292 -11.21 20.46 19.55
C ASN A 292 -9.95 19.88 18.89
N LYS A 293 -9.41 20.52 17.85
CA LYS A 293 -8.25 20.03 17.07
C LYS A 293 -6.94 19.96 17.87
N LYS A 294 -6.83 20.69 18.98
CA LYS A 294 -5.60 20.77 19.80
C LYS A 294 -5.85 20.48 21.27
N ARG A 295 -6.98 19.85 21.60
CA ARG A 295 -7.42 19.67 22.99
C ARG A 295 -6.48 18.76 23.78
N VAL A 296 -5.83 17.79 23.11
CA VAL A 296 -4.83 16.92 23.74
C VAL A 296 -3.53 17.03 22.95
N PRO A 297 -2.48 17.65 23.51
CA PRO A 297 -1.17 17.72 22.88
C PRO A 297 -0.66 16.35 22.46
N GLY A 298 -0.11 16.26 21.23
CA GLY A 298 0.50 15.02 20.70
C GLY A 298 -0.48 13.99 20.14
N TYR A 299 -1.79 14.19 20.27
CA TYR A 299 -2.76 13.34 19.58
C TYR A 299 -3.12 13.97 18.23
N PRO A 300 -3.23 13.19 17.15
CA PRO A 300 -3.45 13.75 15.83
C PRO A 300 -4.97 13.83 15.53
N GLN A 301 -5.72 14.63 16.30
CA GLN A 301 -7.19 14.69 16.20
C GLN A 301 -7.69 15.27 14.87
N ASP A 302 -6.85 15.99 14.13
CA ASP A 302 -7.17 16.67 12.88
C ASP A 302 -6.81 15.87 11.62
N MET A 303 -6.45 14.59 11.75
CA MET A 303 -6.03 13.78 10.59
C MET A 303 -7.16 13.29 9.69
N PHE A 304 -8.43 13.43 10.09
CA PHE A 304 -9.56 12.95 9.29
C PHE A 304 -9.78 13.85 8.05
N MET A 305 -9.58 13.30 6.85
CA MET A 305 -9.84 13.99 5.58
C MET A 305 -11.05 13.38 4.88
N ILE A 306 -12.04 14.21 4.55
CA ILE A 306 -13.21 13.78 3.78
C ILE A 306 -12.98 14.18 2.32
N MET A 307 -12.95 13.17 1.45
CA MET A 307 -12.67 13.30 0.02
C MET A 307 -13.68 12.53 -0.84
N ASP A 308 -14.88 12.27 -0.30
CA ASP A 308 -15.90 11.40 -0.91
C ASP A 308 -16.22 11.77 -2.36
N GLU A 309 -16.27 13.05 -2.69
CA GLU A 309 -16.53 13.56 -4.05
C GLU A 309 -15.35 13.31 -4.99
N GLU A 310 -14.12 13.53 -4.53
CA GLU A 310 -12.91 13.42 -5.36
C GLU A 310 -12.53 11.97 -5.69
N VAL A 311 -12.99 11.01 -4.86
CA VAL A 311 -12.71 9.59 -5.04
C VAL A 311 -13.95 8.76 -5.38
N ALA A 312 -15.06 9.42 -5.73
CA ALA A 312 -16.28 8.76 -6.15
C ALA A 312 -16.03 7.87 -7.36
N LYS A 313 -16.48 6.61 -7.27
CA LYS A 313 -16.39 5.60 -8.32
C LYS A 313 -17.66 4.75 -8.31
N PRO A 314 -17.97 4.00 -9.39
CA PRO A 314 -19.08 3.04 -9.35
C PRO A 314 -18.96 2.05 -8.18
N GLU A 315 -17.74 1.62 -7.87
CA GLU A 315 -17.44 0.68 -6.78
C GLU A 315 -17.64 1.26 -5.38
N THR A 316 -17.81 2.57 -5.24
CA THR A 316 -18.08 3.24 -3.95
C THR A 316 -19.58 3.48 -3.72
N TYR A 317 -20.45 3.11 -4.66
CA TYR A 317 -21.89 3.25 -4.51
C TYR A 317 -22.40 2.51 -3.27
N GLY A 318 -23.19 3.20 -2.43
CA GLY A 318 -23.75 2.65 -1.20
C GLY A 318 -22.79 2.61 0.00
N LEU A 319 -21.57 3.15 -0.13
CA LEU A 319 -20.74 3.45 1.05
C LEU A 319 -21.41 4.53 1.91
N PRO A 320 -21.19 4.55 3.24
CA PRO A 320 -21.73 5.59 4.08
C PRO A 320 -21.08 6.95 3.76
N PRO A 321 -21.80 8.07 3.94
CA PRO A 321 -21.22 9.40 3.87
C PRO A 321 -20.02 9.54 4.82
N ARG A 322 -18.99 10.23 4.36
CA ARG A 322 -17.72 10.50 5.06
C ARG A 322 -16.87 9.26 5.32
N TRP A 323 -17.08 8.17 4.59
CA TRP A 323 -16.29 6.94 4.72
C TRP A 323 -14.79 7.16 4.50
N THR A 324 -14.42 8.15 3.68
CA THR A 324 -13.03 8.50 3.39
C THR A 324 -12.26 9.02 4.60
N ALA A 325 -12.95 9.51 5.63
CA ALA A 325 -12.33 10.04 6.84
C ALA A 325 -11.35 9.06 7.48
N SER A 326 -11.64 7.75 7.45
CA SER A 326 -10.84 6.71 8.09
C SER A 326 -10.00 5.88 7.11
N MET A 327 -9.77 6.38 5.89
CA MET A 327 -9.13 5.65 4.80
C MET A 327 -7.85 6.34 4.35
N MET A 328 -6.69 5.80 4.72
CA MET A 328 -5.39 6.39 4.41
C MET A 328 -4.35 5.30 4.12
N GLY A 329 -3.28 5.67 3.42
CA GLY A 329 -2.14 4.78 3.19
C GLY A 329 -2.49 3.44 2.56
N MET A 330 -1.94 2.36 3.11
CA MET A 330 -2.18 1.00 2.63
C MET A 330 -3.51 0.43 3.15
N MET A 331 -4.61 1.08 2.75
CA MET A 331 -5.99 0.68 3.05
C MET A 331 -6.83 0.57 1.77
N THR A 332 -7.70 -0.42 1.76
CA THR A 332 -8.81 -0.56 0.82
C THR A 332 -9.98 -1.29 1.51
N LEU A 333 -11.04 -1.58 0.76
CA LEU A 333 -12.23 -2.25 1.27
C LEU A 333 -12.47 -3.57 0.55
N VAL A 334 -12.89 -4.58 1.31
CA VAL A 334 -13.63 -5.74 0.80
C VAL A 334 -15.10 -5.49 1.08
N ARG A 335 -15.88 -5.24 0.02
CA ARG A 335 -17.32 -4.98 0.11
C ARG A 335 -18.06 -6.26 -0.19
N VAL A 336 -18.61 -6.89 0.84
CA VAL A 336 -19.52 -8.04 0.71
C VAL A 336 -20.92 -7.48 0.59
N LEU A 337 -21.53 -7.58 -0.59
CA LEU A 337 -22.79 -6.93 -0.91
C LEU A 337 -23.92 -7.96 -1.05
N PRO A 338 -25.12 -7.66 -0.54
CA PRO A 338 -26.32 -8.41 -0.89
C PRO A 338 -26.53 -8.45 -2.41
N PRO A 339 -27.19 -9.48 -2.96
CA PRO A 339 -27.31 -9.66 -4.42
C PRO A 339 -27.83 -8.46 -5.20
N ASP A 340 -28.85 -7.77 -4.70
CA ASP A 340 -29.46 -6.59 -5.32
C ASP A 340 -28.47 -5.41 -5.40
N VAL A 341 -27.78 -5.11 -4.30
CA VAL A 341 -26.77 -4.05 -4.25
C VAL A 341 -25.57 -4.40 -5.13
N TYR A 342 -25.17 -5.67 -5.13
CA TYR A 342 -24.10 -6.15 -6.00
C TYR A 342 -24.42 -5.94 -7.48
N GLU A 343 -25.60 -6.35 -7.95
CA GLU A 343 -26.00 -6.17 -9.35
C GLU A 343 -26.06 -4.67 -9.74
N GLU A 344 -26.50 -3.81 -8.83
CA GLU A 344 -26.52 -2.36 -9.05
C GLU A 344 -25.11 -1.77 -9.17
N VAL A 345 -24.17 -2.17 -8.30
CA VAL A 345 -22.76 -1.77 -8.43
C VAL A 345 -22.19 -2.24 -9.78
N GLN A 346 -22.45 -3.49 -10.17
CA GLN A 346 -21.99 -4.03 -11.46
C GLN A 346 -22.59 -3.28 -12.66
N ARG A 347 -23.87 -2.90 -12.58
CA ARG A 347 -24.54 -2.09 -13.61
C ARG A 347 -23.88 -0.72 -13.73
N ARG A 348 -23.67 -0.03 -12.59
CA ARG A 348 -22.99 1.28 -12.56
C ARG A 348 -21.56 1.20 -13.09
N THR A 349 -20.80 0.15 -12.77
CA THR A 349 -19.45 -0.06 -13.32
C THR A 349 -19.48 -0.20 -14.83
N ARG A 350 -20.45 -0.94 -15.40
CA ARG A 350 -20.61 -1.06 -16.87
C ARG A 350 -21.01 0.25 -17.54
N GLU A 351 -21.80 1.06 -16.86
CA GLU A 351 -22.28 2.35 -17.38
C GLU A 351 -21.35 3.53 -17.05
N GLY A 352 -20.30 3.32 -16.25
CA GLY A 352 -19.38 4.38 -15.83
C GLY A 352 -19.99 5.42 -14.88
N ILE A 353 -21.07 5.07 -14.17
CA ILE A 353 -21.78 6.00 -13.28
C ILE A 353 -21.05 6.09 -11.93
N ALA A 354 -20.39 7.21 -11.70
CA ALA A 354 -19.75 7.54 -10.44
C ALA A 354 -20.52 8.67 -9.73
N GLU A 355 -21.04 8.38 -8.54
CA GLU A 355 -21.74 9.36 -7.70
C GLU A 355 -21.21 9.24 -6.28
N PRO A 356 -20.99 10.37 -5.57
CA PRO A 356 -20.60 10.34 -4.18
C PRO A 356 -21.75 9.75 -3.33
N PRO A 357 -21.42 9.11 -2.19
CA PRO A 357 -22.41 8.75 -1.18
C PRO A 357 -23.32 9.92 -0.82
N THR A 358 -24.64 9.74 -0.94
CA THR A 358 -25.65 10.73 -0.53
C THR A 358 -26.37 10.23 0.72
N GLY A 359 -26.41 11.04 1.79
CA GLY A 359 -27.15 10.71 3.02
C GLY A 359 -26.56 11.33 4.31
N GLN A 360 -27.29 11.23 5.42
CA GLN A 360 -26.73 11.39 6.76
C GLN A 360 -26.19 10.05 7.27
N PRO A 361 -25.16 10.02 8.12
CA PRO A 361 -24.64 8.77 8.69
C PRO A 361 -25.76 7.99 9.37
N VAL A 362 -25.83 6.67 9.11
CA VAL A 362 -26.75 5.78 9.80
C VAL A 362 -26.42 5.85 11.29
N GLN A 363 -27.26 6.55 12.07
CA GLN A 363 -27.21 6.41 13.52
C GLN A 363 -27.58 4.96 13.82
N SER A 364 -26.62 4.20 14.33
CA SER A 364 -26.88 2.85 14.81
C SER A 364 -27.98 2.90 15.87
N PRO A 365 -29.00 2.02 15.81
CA PRO A 365 -30.03 1.94 16.83
C PRO A 365 -29.46 1.17 18.03
N HIS A 366 -28.46 1.71 18.70
CA HIS A 366 -28.01 1.22 19.99
C HIS A 366 -28.29 2.28 21.04
N LYS A 367 -29.55 2.29 21.50
CA LYS A 367 -29.88 2.65 22.88
C LYS A 367 -29.68 1.40 23.71
N HIS A 368 -28.62 1.38 24.52
CA HIS A 368 -28.58 0.61 25.76
C HIS A 368 -28.05 1.50 26.87
#